data_AF-A0A381NKP8-F1
#
_entry.id   AF-A0A381NKP8-F1
#
_cell.length_a   1.000
_cell.length_b   1.000
_cell.length_c   1.000
_cell.angle_alpha   90.00
_cell.angle_beta   90.00
_cell.angle_gamma   90.00
#
_symmetry.space_group_name_H-M   'P 1'
#
loop_
_entity.id
_entity.type
_entity.pdbx_description
1 polymer ?
#
loop_
_entity_poly.entity_id
_entity_poly.type
_entity_poly.pdbx_seq_one_letter_code
_entity_poly.pdbx_strand_id
1 'polypeptide(L)'
;MKAKFTNVEKAFFTKSHLNKPKTKIPYIQVDNIPDLGFLTSLRFLEWVLENPRGVISLPTGKTPEYFIKWTQYILSNWDKPEVEQLCKDNGLNTNKKPKLNHLKFVQIDEFYPINPLQHNSFYYFVQKFYIEGFGLNPKNSLLINSFEIPNSIDESIENIFPNYKIDLSLRYRDTNSDIEEKQKQTIFAIDQWCSEYENKIADLGGIGFFLGGIGPDGHIAFNVRGSDHNSTTRILETNFETQATSASDLGGIEISRNRLVITIGLSTITKNSDVIVIIFAAGRSKAKIVKDSLEKKKDINFPATALSDSIGSRFYLTKGATHLLDEININEKDWSAEETNRALVKLCKNLNKFGSRLTPKDIMDNQITSSIPNINNNTSTLFLDQMKQKIQKSSDLPMNNTILHTGPHHDDILLGYSPVINHLVRSAENTNYFAVMTSGFTSVTNKYISNLLSETLKLINSDKIQMIKYPDFFDNGFKLKKAKDVYHYLDKVASQNTFGKTRGLCHRMVRSLVDIYSLKSID
;
A
#
# COMPACT_ATOMS: atom_id res chain seq x y z
N MET A 1 26.52 -10.55 15.15
CA MET A 1 25.86 -11.87 15.31
C MET A 1 24.86 -12.04 14.18
N LYS A 2 24.74 -13.24 13.57
CA LYS A 2 23.65 -13.51 12.63
C LYS A 2 22.34 -13.66 13.41
N ALA A 3 21.26 -13.04 12.95
CA ALA A 3 19.92 -13.17 13.53
C ALA A 3 19.55 -14.67 13.73
N LYS A 4 18.98 -15.00 14.88
CA LYS A 4 18.59 -16.36 15.24
C LYS A 4 17.09 -16.50 15.03
N PHE A 5 16.69 -17.37 14.09
CA PHE A 5 15.27 -17.65 13.86
C PHE A 5 14.65 -18.37 15.07
N THR A 6 13.43 -17.96 15.43
CA THR A 6 12.61 -18.63 16.44
C THR A 6 12.00 -19.93 15.94
N ASN A 7 11.22 -20.63 16.77
CA ASN A 7 10.60 -21.89 16.36
C ASN A 7 9.55 -21.66 15.29
N VAL A 8 8.73 -20.62 15.45
CA VAL A 8 7.79 -20.17 14.43
C VAL A 8 8.52 -19.83 13.13
N GLU A 9 9.54 -18.97 13.20
CA GLU A 9 10.30 -18.55 12.01
C GLU A 9 10.95 -19.73 11.29
N LYS A 10 11.52 -20.70 12.02
CA LYS A 10 12.09 -21.92 11.42
C LYS A 10 11.05 -22.77 10.69
N ALA A 11 9.84 -22.89 11.24
CA ALA A 11 8.77 -23.66 10.62
C ALA A 11 8.39 -23.07 9.25
N PHE A 12 8.22 -21.75 9.16
CA PHE A 12 7.92 -21.08 7.89
C PHE A 12 9.13 -21.03 6.95
N PHE A 13 10.33 -20.86 7.49
CA PHE A 13 11.55 -20.91 6.69
C PHE A 13 11.70 -22.27 5.99
N THR A 14 11.42 -23.36 6.70
CA THR A 14 11.44 -24.73 6.14
C THR A 14 10.39 -24.88 5.03
N LYS A 15 9.17 -24.36 5.24
CA LYS A 15 8.08 -24.38 4.24
C LYS A 15 8.38 -23.55 2.99
N SER A 16 9.27 -22.55 3.09
CA SER A 16 9.65 -21.72 1.94
C SER A 16 10.52 -22.46 0.92
N HIS A 17 11.16 -23.58 1.31
CA HIS A 17 12.14 -24.32 0.51
C HIS A 17 13.30 -23.46 -0.02
N LEU A 18 13.58 -22.32 0.64
CA LEU A 18 14.68 -21.43 0.26
C LEU A 18 15.98 -21.79 0.99
N ASN A 19 17.08 -21.53 0.31
CA ASN A 19 18.40 -21.50 0.94
C ASN A 19 18.48 -20.36 1.97
N LYS A 20 19.35 -20.52 2.97
CA LYS A 20 19.53 -19.50 4.01
C LYS A 20 19.90 -18.13 3.39
N PRO A 21 19.16 -17.05 3.69
CA PRO A 21 19.44 -15.74 3.13
C PRO A 21 20.86 -15.27 3.40
N LYS A 22 21.47 -14.68 2.36
CA LYS A 22 22.79 -14.02 2.39
C LYS A 22 22.66 -12.51 2.62
N THR A 23 21.45 -11.96 2.54
CA THR A 23 21.15 -10.56 2.83
C THR A 23 21.55 -10.18 4.26
N LYS A 24 21.88 -8.90 4.49
CA LYS A 24 22.30 -8.41 5.82
C LYS A 24 21.19 -8.57 6.85
N ILE A 25 19.97 -8.22 6.45
CA ILE A 25 18.76 -8.43 7.22
C ILE A 25 18.14 -9.74 6.71
N PRO A 26 17.90 -10.74 7.57
CA PRO A 26 17.24 -11.98 7.15
C PRO A 26 15.81 -11.71 6.68
N TYR A 27 15.29 -12.59 5.83
CA TYR A 27 13.88 -12.59 5.48
C TYR A 27 13.28 -13.99 5.46
N ILE A 28 11.95 -14.06 5.54
CA ILE A 28 11.15 -15.26 5.39
C ILE A 28 10.14 -15.02 4.27
N GLN A 29 10.10 -15.94 3.32
CA GLN A 29 9.17 -15.89 2.19
C GLN A 29 7.94 -16.75 2.46
N VAL A 30 6.77 -16.22 2.13
CA VAL A 30 5.48 -16.94 2.11
C VAL A 30 4.77 -16.73 0.77
N ASP A 31 3.69 -17.47 0.53
CA ASP A 31 3.02 -17.46 -0.78
C ASP A 31 2.14 -16.23 -1.00
N ASN A 32 1.40 -15.83 0.04
CA ASN A 32 0.34 -14.84 -0.09
C ASN A 32 0.23 -13.96 1.18
N ILE A 33 -0.65 -12.95 1.12
CA ILE A 33 -0.88 -11.99 2.20
C ILE A 33 -1.52 -12.64 3.45
N PRO A 34 -2.53 -13.54 3.33
CA PRO A 34 -3.02 -14.31 4.48
C PRO A 34 -1.92 -15.05 5.25
N ASP A 35 -1.02 -15.76 4.56
CA ASP A 35 0.09 -16.49 5.19
C ASP A 35 1.10 -15.53 5.84
N LEU A 36 1.29 -14.36 5.24
CA LEU A 36 2.13 -13.30 5.80
C LEU A 36 1.57 -12.80 7.13
N GLY A 37 0.26 -12.58 7.20
CA GLY A 37 -0.43 -12.24 8.44
C GLY A 37 -0.38 -13.37 9.47
N PHE A 38 -0.52 -14.62 9.02
CA PHE A 38 -0.48 -15.80 9.88
C PHE A 38 0.88 -16.00 10.55
N LEU A 39 1.97 -15.98 9.77
CA LEU A 39 3.34 -16.01 10.28
C LEU A 39 3.58 -14.88 11.29
N THR A 40 3.16 -13.66 10.94
CA THR A 40 3.33 -12.49 11.83
C THR A 40 2.58 -12.66 13.13
N SER A 41 1.34 -13.18 13.08
CA SER A 41 0.51 -13.45 14.26
C SER A 41 1.17 -14.46 15.19
N LEU A 42 1.62 -15.59 14.65
CA LEU A 42 2.29 -16.62 15.45
C LEU A 42 3.59 -16.10 16.07
N ARG A 43 4.40 -15.35 15.30
CA ARG A 43 5.65 -14.77 15.83
C ARG A 43 5.36 -13.75 16.93
N PHE A 44 4.35 -12.92 16.76
CA PHE A 44 3.91 -11.98 17.79
C PHE A 44 3.50 -12.70 19.07
N LEU A 45 2.64 -13.71 18.97
CA LEU A 45 2.20 -14.50 20.13
C LEU A 45 3.35 -15.26 20.81
N GLU A 46 4.28 -15.81 20.03
CA GLU A 46 5.51 -16.42 20.55
C GLU A 46 6.33 -15.40 21.36
N TRP A 47 6.52 -14.18 20.84
CA TRP A 47 7.22 -13.11 21.56
C TRP A 47 6.47 -12.66 22.83
N VAL A 48 5.14 -12.59 22.79
CA VAL A 48 4.32 -12.23 23.97
C VAL A 48 4.44 -13.27 25.08
N LEU A 49 4.54 -14.56 24.75
CA LEU A 49 4.73 -15.62 25.75
C LEU A 49 6.06 -15.45 26.49
N GLU A 50 7.10 -14.99 25.79
CA GLU A 50 8.42 -14.68 26.34
C GLU A 50 8.43 -13.33 27.07
N ASN A 51 7.61 -12.37 26.63
CA ASN A 51 7.60 -10.97 27.08
C ASN A 51 6.20 -10.49 27.48
N PRO A 52 5.57 -11.06 28.52
CA PRO A 52 4.16 -10.80 28.86
C PRO A 52 3.88 -9.37 29.32
N ARG A 53 4.90 -8.56 29.59
CA ARG A 53 4.83 -7.13 29.97
C ARG A 53 5.65 -6.24 29.03
N GLY A 54 6.00 -6.75 27.85
CA GLY A 54 6.86 -6.06 26.90
C GLY A 54 6.19 -4.83 26.27
N VAL A 55 7.01 -4.02 25.63
CA VAL A 55 6.58 -2.82 24.88
C VAL A 55 6.42 -3.19 23.41
N ILE A 56 5.24 -2.95 22.85
CA ILE A 56 4.89 -3.27 21.48
C ILE A 56 4.54 -2.01 20.70
N SER A 57 4.84 -2.01 19.41
CA SER A 57 4.43 -0.97 18.48
C SER A 57 4.02 -1.62 17.16
N LEU A 58 2.76 -1.39 16.76
CA LEU A 58 2.10 -2.09 15.66
C LEU A 58 1.59 -1.09 14.62
N PRO A 59 1.57 -1.44 13.32
CA PRO A 59 1.27 -0.50 12.25
C PRO A 59 -0.24 -0.32 12.06
N THR A 60 -0.63 0.70 11.31
CA THR A 60 -2.02 0.95 10.94
C THR A 60 -2.28 0.64 9.46
N GLY A 61 -3.51 0.89 9.01
CA GLY A 61 -3.91 0.75 7.61
C GLY A 61 -4.27 -0.68 7.22
N LYS A 62 -4.28 -0.94 5.91
CA LYS A 62 -4.70 -2.24 5.35
C LYS A 62 -3.65 -3.33 5.49
N THR A 63 -2.38 -2.92 5.60
CA THR A 63 -1.26 -3.85 5.62
C THR A 63 -1.42 -4.87 6.76
N PRO A 64 -1.63 -4.49 8.05
CA PRO A 64 -1.77 -5.44 9.16
C PRO A 64 -3.09 -6.22 9.22
N GLU A 65 -4.01 -6.10 8.25
CA GLU A 65 -5.38 -6.65 8.34
C GLU A 65 -5.39 -8.16 8.65
N TYR A 66 -4.62 -8.96 7.92
CA TYR A 66 -4.56 -10.41 8.15
C TYR A 66 -3.83 -10.77 9.43
N PHE A 67 -2.84 -9.98 9.85
CA PHE A 67 -2.18 -10.15 11.15
C PHE A 67 -3.21 -10.00 12.28
N ILE A 68 -3.99 -8.92 12.27
CA ILE A 68 -5.06 -8.66 13.25
C ILE A 68 -6.07 -9.80 13.28
N LYS A 69 -6.59 -10.19 12.11
CA LYS A 69 -7.59 -11.27 11.98
C LYS A 69 -7.07 -12.61 12.52
N TRP A 70 -5.85 -12.99 12.16
CA TRP A 70 -5.24 -14.23 12.66
C TRP A 70 -5.00 -14.19 14.16
N THR A 71 -4.50 -13.07 14.70
CA THR A 71 -4.27 -12.93 16.15
C THR A 71 -5.57 -13.06 16.92
N GLN A 72 -6.62 -12.38 16.48
CA GLN A 72 -7.96 -12.47 17.09
C GLN A 72 -8.53 -13.88 16.99
N TYR A 73 -8.44 -14.51 15.81
CA TYR A 73 -8.93 -15.87 15.59
C TYR A 73 -8.24 -16.87 16.53
N ILE A 74 -6.90 -16.84 16.60
CA ILE A 74 -6.12 -17.75 17.46
C ILE A 74 -6.47 -17.54 18.93
N LEU A 75 -6.53 -16.29 19.41
CA LEU A 75 -6.82 -16.00 20.82
C LEU A 75 -8.26 -16.36 21.22
N SER A 76 -9.22 -16.14 20.31
CA SER A 76 -10.64 -16.43 20.57
C SER A 76 -10.96 -17.92 20.54
N ASN A 77 -10.15 -18.71 19.83
CA ASN A 77 -10.35 -20.13 19.61
C ASN A 77 -9.22 -20.99 20.24
N TRP A 78 -8.47 -20.43 21.20
CA TRP A 78 -7.25 -21.05 21.76
C TRP A 78 -7.47 -22.47 22.29
N ASP A 79 -8.64 -22.74 22.88
CA ASP A 79 -8.96 -24.03 23.51
C ASP A 79 -9.54 -25.06 22.52
N LYS A 80 -9.66 -24.71 21.23
CA LYS A 80 -10.12 -25.65 20.19
C LYS A 80 -8.96 -26.54 19.71
N PRO A 81 -9.12 -27.87 19.63
CA PRO A 81 -8.08 -28.79 19.18
C PRO A 81 -7.49 -28.45 17.80
N GLU A 82 -8.33 -27.99 16.88
CA GLU A 82 -7.92 -27.58 15.52
C GLU A 82 -6.94 -26.40 15.54
N VAL A 83 -7.18 -25.42 16.43
CA VAL A 83 -6.32 -24.23 16.56
C VAL A 83 -5.05 -24.56 17.33
N GLU A 84 -5.14 -25.42 18.33
CA GLU A 84 -3.96 -25.93 19.03
C GLU A 84 -3.01 -26.66 18.06
N GLN A 85 -3.56 -27.57 17.25
CA GLN A 85 -2.79 -28.29 16.23
C GLN A 85 -2.19 -27.33 15.20
N LEU A 86 -2.99 -26.38 14.70
CA LEU A 86 -2.53 -25.34 13.77
C LEU A 86 -1.34 -24.55 14.34
N CYS A 87 -1.38 -24.19 15.62
CA CYS A 87 -0.28 -23.47 16.28
C CYS A 87 0.97 -24.35 16.41
N LYS A 88 0.82 -25.61 16.87
CA LYS A 88 1.93 -26.56 17.03
C LYS A 88 2.62 -26.89 15.70
N ASP A 89 1.85 -27.13 14.64
CA ASP A 89 2.34 -27.39 13.28
C ASP A 89 3.14 -26.22 12.67
N ASN A 90 3.04 -25.05 13.29
CA ASN A 90 3.71 -23.83 12.89
C ASN A 90 4.65 -23.28 13.97
N GLY A 91 5.04 -24.13 14.95
CA GLY A 91 6.13 -23.85 15.88
C GLY A 91 5.77 -22.99 17.11
N LEU A 92 4.49 -22.65 17.32
CA LEU A 92 4.05 -21.91 18.50
C LEU A 92 3.80 -22.87 19.68
N ASN A 93 4.34 -22.55 20.84
CA ASN A 93 4.05 -23.26 22.08
C ASN A 93 2.63 -22.93 22.58
N THR A 94 1.80 -23.94 22.78
CA THR A 94 0.39 -23.78 23.19
C THR A 94 0.12 -24.06 24.67
N ASN A 95 1.15 -24.37 25.47
CA ASN A 95 1.00 -24.74 26.89
C ASN A 95 0.35 -23.64 27.75
N LYS A 96 0.41 -22.39 27.31
CA LYS A 96 -0.17 -21.24 28.00
C LYS A 96 -0.74 -20.26 26.99
N LYS A 97 -1.96 -19.78 27.26
CA LYS A 97 -2.58 -18.73 26.45
C LYS A 97 -1.86 -17.38 26.65
N PRO A 98 -1.44 -16.70 25.57
CA PRO A 98 -0.85 -15.36 25.64
C PRO A 98 -1.85 -14.35 26.25
N LYS A 99 -1.38 -13.50 27.16
CA LYS A 99 -2.19 -12.42 27.76
C LYS A 99 -1.69 -11.07 27.27
N LEU A 100 -2.53 -10.37 26.51
CA LEU A 100 -2.15 -9.09 25.89
C LEU A 100 -2.40 -7.87 26.76
N ASN A 101 -3.30 -7.96 27.75
CA ASN A 101 -3.69 -6.85 28.64
C ASN A 101 -2.56 -6.25 29.50
N HIS A 102 -1.44 -6.97 29.64
CA HIS A 102 -0.26 -6.53 30.40
C HIS A 102 0.83 -5.90 29.52
N LEU A 103 0.68 -5.94 28.21
CA LEU A 103 1.60 -5.28 27.28
C LEU A 103 1.44 -3.75 27.39
N LYS A 104 2.52 -3.06 27.03
CA LYS A 104 2.54 -1.61 26.85
C LYS A 104 2.51 -1.30 25.37
N PHE A 105 1.62 -0.43 24.92
CA PHE A 105 1.47 -0.10 23.49
C PHE A 105 2.06 1.28 23.19
N VAL A 106 2.82 1.39 22.10
CA VAL A 106 3.34 2.66 21.58
C VAL A 106 2.82 2.85 20.16
N GLN A 107 2.04 3.90 19.95
CA GLN A 107 1.57 4.26 18.61
C GLN A 107 2.73 4.77 17.74
N ILE A 108 2.77 4.30 16.48
CA ILE A 108 3.86 4.62 15.56
C ILE A 108 3.76 6.06 15.05
N ASP A 109 2.57 6.46 14.61
CA ASP A 109 2.36 7.71 13.89
C ASP A 109 0.89 8.17 13.92
N GLU A 110 0.69 9.44 13.59
CA GLU A 110 -0.63 10.05 13.38
C GLU A 110 -0.52 11.27 12.46
N PHE A 111 -1.49 11.44 11.57
CA PHE A 111 -1.60 12.67 10.76
C PHE A 111 -1.88 13.87 11.66
N TYR A 112 -1.24 15.01 11.42
CA TYR A 112 -1.41 16.18 12.26
C TYR A 112 -1.81 17.44 11.48
N PRO A 113 -2.78 18.22 11.99
CA PRO A 113 -3.75 17.82 13.02
C PRO A 113 -4.75 16.83 12.41
N ILE A 114 -5.36 15.95 13.21
CA ILE A 114 -6.47 15.11 12.77
C ILE A 114 -7.40 14.88 13.96
N ASN A 115 -8.72 14.97 13.77
CA ASN A 115 -9.67 14.66 14.84
C ASN A 115 -9.53 13.15 15.20
N PRO A 116 -9.19 12.80 16.46
CA PRO A 116 -8.95 11.41 16.89
C PRO A 116 -10.21 10.53 16.86
N LEU A 117 -11.40 11.13 16.82
CA LEU A 117 -12.68 10.41 16.73
C LEU A 117 -13.06 10.06 15.29
N GLN A 118 -12.34 10.58 14.29
CA GLN A 118 -12.65 10.26 12.90
C GLN A 118 -12.11 8.88 12.52
N HIS A 119 -12.88 8.13 11.73
CA HIS A 119 -12.55 6.75 11.38
C HIS A 119 -11.23 6.57 10.59
N ASN A 120 -10.74 7.64 9.95
CA ASN A 120 -9.48 7.65 9.20
C ASN A 120 -8.25 8.03 10.05
N SER A 121 -8.44 8.42 11.31
CA SER A 121 -7.33 8.68 12.22
C SER A 121 -6.66 7.38 12.65
N PHE A 122 -5.34 7.41 12.80
CA PHE A 122 -4.58 6.26 13.28
C PHE A 122 -4.80 5.99 14.76
N TYR A 123 -5.09 7.02 15.54
CA TYR A 123 -5.61 6.91 16.90
C TYR A 123 -6.90 6.10 16.94
N TYR A 124 -7.89 6.42 16.09
CA TYR A 124 -9.13 5.64 15.99
C TYR A 124 -8.87 4.18 15.60
N PHE A 125 -7.99 3.96 14.61
CA PHE A 125 -7.60 2.61 14.20
C PHE A 125 -7.00 1.81 15.36
N VAL A 126 -6.05 2.40 16.09
CA VAL A 126 -5.38 1.74 17.22
C VAL A 126 -6.38 1.41 18.32
N GLN A 127 -7.25 2.35 18.69
CA GLN A 127 -8.29 2.13 19.69
C GLN A 127 -9.18 0.92 19.32
N LYS A 128 -9.70 0.92 18.09
CA LYS A 128 -10.63 -0.11 17.64
C LYS A 128 -9.98 -1.48 17.45
N PHE A 129 -8.86 -1.55 16.72
CA PHE A 129 -8.32 -2.82 16.26
C PHE A 129 -7.28 -3.43 17.22
N TYR A 130 -6.59 -2.60 18.00
CA TYR A 130 -5.60 -3.08 18.96
C TYR A 130 -6.09 -2.96 20.39
N ILE A 131 -6.54 -1.79 20.85
CA ILE A 131 -6.95 -1.65 22.26
C ILE A 131 -8.18 -2.51 22.56
N GLU A 132 -9.28 -2.29 21.85
CA GLU A 132 -10.47 -3.11 21.95
C GLU A 132 -10.24 -4.49 21.32
N GLY A 133 -9.74 -4.53 20.08
CA GLY A 133 -9.62 -5.75 19.29
C GLY A 133 -8.68 -6.81 19.86
N PHE A 134 -7.61 -6.43 20.57
CA PHE A 134 -6.70 -7.38 21.24
C PHE A 134 -6.92 -7.43 22.76
N GLY A 135 -7.79 -6.59 23.32
CA GLY A 135 -7.99 -6.48 24.77
C GLY A 135 -6.76 -5.92 25.49
N LEU A 136 -6.07 -4.96 24.89
CA LEU A 136 -4.97 -4.24 25.55
C LEU A 136 -5.55 -3.30 26.62
N ASN A 137 -4.76 -2.98 27.64
CA ASN A 137 -5.17 -2.00 28.64
C ASN A 137 -4.90 -0.58 28.12
N PRO A 138 -5.92 0.28 27.96
CA PRO A 138 -5.72 1.67 27.51
C PRO A 138 -4.74 2.44 28.39
N LYS A 139 -4.72 2.18 29.71
CA LYS A 139 -3.82 2.85 30.66
C LYS A 139 -2.34 2.52 30.45
N ASN A 140 -2.04 1.43 29.74
CA ASN A 140 -0.69 1.02 29.40
C ASN A 140 -0.28 1.48 27.98
N SER A 141 -1.02 2.40 27.37
CA SER A 141 -0.82 2.80 25.98
C SER A 141 -0.34 4.26 25.90
N LEU A 142 0.72 4.47 25.12
CA LEU A 142 1.18 5.78 24.68
C LEU A 142 0.58 6.03 23.30
N LEU A 143 -0.44 6.86 23.23
CA LEU A 143 -1.16 7.18 21.99
C LEU A 143 -0.86 8.61 21.55
N ILE A 144 -0.90 8.83 20.24
CA ILE A 144 -0.69 10.16 19.64
C ILE A 144 -2.07 10.79 19.44
N ASN A 145 -2.58 11.45 20.47
CA ASN A 145 -3.85 12.18 20.41
C ASN A 145 -3.60 13.63 20.00
N SER A 146 -3.91 14.00 18.76
CA SER A 146 -3.70 15.36 18.22
C SER A 146 -4.37 16.47 19.05
N PHE A 147 -5.43 16.18 19.80
CA PHE A 147 -6.12 17.17 20.64
C PHE A 147 -5.49 17.36 22.03
N GLU A 148 -4.65 16.42 22.47
CA GLU A 148 -3.92 16.50 23.74
C GLU A 148 -2.50 17.05 23.56
N ILE A 149 -2.05 17.24 22.32
CA ILE A 149 -0.78 17.89 22.02
C ILE A 149 -0.95 19.37 22.38
N PRO A 150 -0.21 19.90 23.38
CA PRO A 150 -0.44 21.24 23.89
C PRO A 150 -0.39 22.29 22.79
N ASN A 151 -1.45 23.09 22.68
CA ASN A 151 -1.36 24.38 22.05
C ASN A 151 -0.78 25.32 23.12
N SER A 152 0.37 25.95 22.86
CA SER A 152 0.93 26.98 23.75
C SER A 152 0.04 28.22 23.87
N ILE A 153 -1.07 28.25 23.13
CA ILE A 153 -1.99 29.36 22.93
C ILE A 153 -3.40 28.79 23.11
N ASP A 154 -4.23 29.47 23.92
CA ASP A 154 -5.65 29.12 24.14
C ASP A 154 -6.50 29.49 22.91
N GLU A 155 -6.20 28.87 21.77
CA GLU A 155 -6.82 29.10 20.48
C GLU A 155 -6.93 27.76 19.71
N SER A 156 -7.96 27.63 18.88
CA SER A 156 -8.18 26.41 18.11
C SER A 156 -7.10 26.21 17.05
N ILE A 157 -6.79 24.95 16.74
CA ILE A 157 -5.74 24.61 15.78
C ILE A 157 -6.08 25.11 14.37
N GLU A 158 -7.36 25.23 14.02
CA GLU A 158 -7.85 25.78 12.75
C GLU A 158 -7.58 27.28 12.60
N ASN A 159 -7.61 28.02 13.70
CA ASN A 159 -7.30 29.45 13.70
C ASN A 159 -5.78 29.68 13.60
N ILE A 160 -4.99 28.85 14.29
CA ILE A 160 -3.52 28.92 14.24
C ILE A 160 -3.01 28.47 12.86
N PHE A 161 -3.54 27.37 12.33
CA PHE A 161 -3.18 26.82 11.02
C PHE A 161 -4.38 26.83 10.06
N PRO A 162 -4.65 27.97 9.39
CA PRO A 162 -5.70 28.04 8.39
C PRO A 162 -5.57 26.97 7.30
N ASN A 163 -6.66 26.26 7.02
CA ASN A 163 -6.68 25.10 6.11
C ASN A 163 -5.73 23.95 6.52
N TYR A 164 -5.33 23.89 7.79
CA TYR A 164 -4.41 22.90 8.35
C TYR A 164 -3.01 22.89 7.72
N LYS A 165 -2.62 24.00 7.07
CA LYS A 165 -1.28 24.15 6.52
C LYS A 165 -0.31 24.58 7.60
N ILE A 166 0.73 23.78 7.79
CA ILE A 166 1.80 24.04 8.76
C ILE A 166 3.09 24.27 7.96
N ASP A 167 3.66 25.46 8.09
CA ASP A 167 4.96 25.79 7.49
C ASP A 167 6.09 25.45 8.48
N LEU A 168 6.73 24.29 8.28
CA LEU A 168 7.84 23.86 9.13
C LEU A 168 9.10 24.73 8.99
N SER A 169 9.18 25.61 7.98
CA SER A 169 10.32 26.54 7.85
C SER A 169 10.39 27.55 9.00
N LEU A 170 9.26 27.81 9.68
CA LEU A 170 9.18 28.69 10.86
C LEU A 170 10.08 28.25 12.02
N ARG A 171 10.58 27.00 12.02
CA ARG A 171 11.62 26.54 12.95
C ARG A 171 12.95 27.29 12.78
N TYR A 172 13.25 27.76 11.58
CA TYR A 172 14.59 28.24 11.21
C TYR A 172 14.61 29.69 10.73
N ARG A 173 13.45 30.31 10.53
CA ARG A 173 13.34 31.71 10.09
C ARG A 173 12.58 32.56 11.09
N ASP A 174 12.71 33.88 10.93
CA ASP A 174 11.93 34.85 11.68
C ASP A 174 10.48 34.96 11.15
N THR A 175 9.61 35.41 12.04
CA THR A 175 8.17 35.58 11.81
C THR A 175 7.90 36.99 11.28
N ASN A 176 6.99 37.10 10.31
CA ASN A 176 6.64 38.37 9.67
C ASN A 176 5.25 38.89 10.07
N SER A 177 4.53 38.16 10.92
CA SER A 177 3.17 38.51 11.35
C SER A 177 2.82 37.83 12.67
N ASP A 178 1.81 38.35 13.37
CA ASP A 178 1.31 37.76 14.62
C ASP A 178 0.84 36.31 14.44
N ILE A 179 0.26 35.98 13.28
CA ILE A 179 -0.17 34.61 12.99
C ILE A 179 1.04 33.67 12.82
N GLU A 180 2.11 34.12 12.16
CA GLU A 180 3.34 33.31 12.05
C GLU A 180 4.01 33.12 13.41
N GLU A 181 3.94 34.12 14.29
CA GLU A 181 4.43 34.00 15.67
C GLU A 181 3.67 32.92 16.45
N LYS A 182 2.34 32.95 16.36
CA LYS A 182 1.49 31.90 16.95
C LYS A 182 1.81 30.52 16.39
N GLN A 183 1.92 30.40 15.07
CA GLN A 183 2.27 29.15 14.39
C GLN A 183 3.62 28.61 14.82
N LYS A 184 4.65 29.48 14.91
CA LYS A 184 5.99 29.11 15.35
C LYS A 184 5.99 28.58 16.80
N GLN A 185 5.29 29.26 17.70
CA GLN A 185 5.15 28.80 19.09
C GLN A 185 4.46 27.44 19.18
N THR A 186 3.39 27.22 18.41
CA THR A 186 2.70 25.93 18.35
C THR A 186 3.58 24.82 17.76
N ILE A 187 4.38 25.11 16.72
CA ILE A 187 5.35 24.14 16.16
C ILE A 187 6.35 23.70 17.23
N PHE A 188 6.89 24.64 18.02
CA PHE A 188 7.81 24.28 19.11
C PHE A 188 7.13 23.51 20.25
N ALA A 189 5.86 23.80 20.56
CA ALA A 189 5.09 23.00 21.52
C ALA A 189 4.91 21.55 21.04
N ILE A 190 4.67 21.35 19.74
CA ILE A 190 4.60 20.01 19.12
C ILE A 190 5.96 19.30 19.18
N ASP A 191 7.06 20.00 18.90
CA ASP A 191 8.42 19.43 18.97
C ASP A 191 8.78 19.03 20.42
N GLN A 192 8.38 19.83 21.41
CA GLN A 192 8.52 19.50 22.83
C GLN A 192 7.69 18.26 23.19
N TRP A 193 6.43 18.19 22.75
CA TRP A 193 5.59 17.01 22.97
C TRP A 193 6.18 15.75 22.34
N CYS A 194 6.76 15.85 21.14
CA CYS A 194 7.45 14.72 20.49
C CYS A 194 8.65 14.24 21.33
N SER A 195 9.39 15.17 21.93
CA SER A 195 10.52 14.86 22.82
C SER A 195 10.06 14.18 24.12
N GLU A 196 8.94 14.62 24.70
CA GLU A 196 8.32 13.99 25.86
C GLU A 196 7.78 12.59 25.55
N TYR A 197 7.21 12.41 24.36
CA TYR A 197 6.77 11.10 23.87
C TYR A 197 7.94 10.14 23.73
N GLU A 198 9.06 10.60 23.17
CA GLU A 198 10.32 9.83 23.08
C GLU A 198 10.84 9.42 24.46
N ASN A 199 10.85 10.35 25.43
CA ASN A 199 11.28 10.07 26.80
C ASN A 199 10.38 9.02 27.47
N LYS A 200 9.05 9.13 27.30
CA LYS A 200 8.12 8.11 27.81
C LYS A 200 8.42 6.74 27.21
N ILE A 201 8.74 6.63 25.93
CA ILE A 201 9.14 5.35 25.30
C ILE A 201 10.43 4.82 25.93
N ALA A 202 11.43 5.69 26.15
CA ALA A 202 12.69 5.33 26.78
C ALA A 202 12.49 4.85 28.23
N ASP A 203 11.62 5.49 29.00
CA ASP A 203 11.26 5.11 30.38
C ASP A 203 10.58 3.73 30.45
N LEU A 204 9.94 3.30 29.37
CA LEU A 204 9.40 1.93 29.26
C LEU A 204 10.47 0.88 28.92
N GLY A 205 11.73 1.28 28.70
CA GLY A 205 12.85 0.43 28.26
C GLY A 205 13.02 0.33 26.74
N GLY A 206 12.33 1.19 25.97
CA GLY A 206 12.29 1.13 24.52
C GLY A 206 11.36 0.04 23.98
N ILE A 207 11.11 0.08 22.67
CA ILE A 207 10.22 -0.87 21.99
C ILE A 207 10.87 -2.26 21.96
N GLY A 208 10.17 -3.29 22.44
CA GLY A 208 10.65 -4.67 22.42
C GLY A 208 10.15 -5.46 21.21
N PHE A 209 9.00 -5.12 20.66
CA PHE A 209 8.47 -5.69 19.42
C PHE A 209 7.89 -4.58 18.54
N PHE A 210 8.43 -4.44 17.34
CA PHE A 210 7.96 -3.50 16.33
C PHE A 210 7.52 -4.26 15.09
N LEU A 211 6.29 -3.99 14.63
CA LEU A 211 5.79 -4.45 13.35
C LEU A 211 5.52 -3.23 12.47
N GLY A 212 6.03 -3.23 11.23
CA GLY A 212 5.85 -2.10 10.32
C GLY A 212 5.85 -2.52 8.86
N GLY A 213 5.12 -1.78 8.01
CA GLY A 213 5.19 -1.98 6.56
C GLY A 213 6.42 -1.33 5.95
N ILE A 214 6.63 -1.55 4.65
CA ILE A 214 7.59 -0.78 3.85
C ILE A 214 6.88 0.07 2.77
N GLY A 215 7.23 1.35 2.77
CA GLY A 215 6.81 2.33 1.78
C GLY A 215 7.37 2.07 0.37
N PRO A 216 6.80 2.71 -0.68
CA PRO A 216 7.36 2.64 -2.03
C PRO A 216 8.79 3.21 -2.13
N ASP A 217 9.13 4.18 -1.27
CA ASP A 217 10.45 4.82 -1.16
C ASP A 217 11.37 4.17 -0.10
N GLY A 218 10.90 3.12 0.56
CA GLY A 218 11.63 2.40 1.60
C GLY A 218 11.42 2.95 3.00
N HIS A 219 10.43 3.82 3.20
CA HIS A 219 10.08 4.29 4.53
C HIS A 219 9.59 3.18 5.44
N ILE A 220 9.89 3.33 6.73
CA ILE A 220 9.31 2.58 7.85
C ILE A 220 8.64 3.61 8.75
N ALA A 221 7.39 3.35 9.17
CA ALA A 221 6.51 4.41 9.69
C ALA A 221 6.41 5.55 8.66
N PHE A 222 6.50 6.83 9.04
CA PHE A 222 6.66 7.93 8.09
C PHE A 222 8.10 8.43 7.96
N ASN A 223 9.10 7.59 8.26
CA ASN A 223 10.50 7.95 8.00
C ASN A 223 10.80 7.84 6.50
N VAL A 224 10.32 8.82 5.74
CA VAL A 224 10.43 8.93 4.27
C VAL A 224 11.87 9.06 3.80
N ARG A 225 12.11 8.82 2.51
CA ARG A 225 13.39 9.05 1.84
C ARG A 225 14.04 10.37 2.29
N GLY A 226 15.28 10.30 2.74
CA GLY A 226 16.04 11.43 3.28
C GLY A 226 15.97 11.56 4.80
N SER A 227 15.14 10.77 5.48
CA SER A 227 15.12 10.73 6.95
C SER A 227 16.44 10.21 7.52
N ASP A 228 16.92 10.90 8.56
CA ASP A 228 18.11 10.47 9.30
C ASP A 228 17.88 9.11 9.98
N HIS A 229 18.87 8.22 9.94
CA HIS A 229 18.81 6.91 10.59
C HIS A 229 18.79 7.03 12.13
N ASN A 230 19.31 8.14 12.66
CA ASN A 230 19.26 8.50 14.08
C ASN A 230 18.05 9.36 14.45
N SER A 231 17.09 9.53 13.53
CA SER A 231 15.88 10.32 13.80
C SER A 231 15.11 9.79 15.02
N THR A 232 14.56 10.71 15.80
CA THR A 232 13.63 10.47 16.92
C THR A 232 12.21 10.81 16.51
N THR A 233 11.27 10.67 17.45
CA THR A 233 9.89 11.13 17.27
C THR A 233 9.84 12.60 16.85
N ARG A 234 9.11 12.93 15.78
CA ARG A 234 9.00 14.29 15.22
C ARG A 234 7.76 14.48 14.35
N ILE A 235 7.40 15.75 14.12
CA ILE A 235 6.48 16.15 13.04
C ILE A 235 7.26 16.48 11.76
N LEU A 236 6.81 15.93 10.62
CA LEU A 236 7.43 16.13 9.32
C LEU A 236 6.42 16.19 8.16
N GLU A 237 6.91 16.70 7.03
CA GLU A 237 6.26 16.58 5.73
C GLU A 237 6.47 15.20 5.13
N THR A 238 5.46 14.73 4.39
CA THR A 238 5.55 13.48 3.62
C THR A 238 5.89 13.79 2.16
N ASN A 239 6.61 12.88 1.48
CA ASN A 239 6.85 13.02 0.05
C ASN A 239 5.62 12.62 -0.78
N PHE A 240 5.65 12.95 -2.08
CA PHE A 240 4.51 12.70 -2.97
C PHE A 240 4.11 11.22 -3.06
N GLU A 241 5.07 10.29 -3.04
CA GLU A 241 4.79 8.84 -3.13
C GLU A 241 4.01 8.35 -1.90
N THR A 242 4.39 8.82 -0.71
CA THR A 242 3.68 8.55 0.54
C THR A 242 2.31 9.20 0.55
N GLN A 243 2.20 10.47 0.14
CA GLN A 243 0.90 11.16 0.02
C GLN A 243 -0.05 10.45 -0.94
N ALA A 244 0.44 9.96 -2.07
CA ALA A 244 -0.35 9.21 -3.04
C ALA A 244 -0.85 7.88 -2.45
N THR A 245 -0.04 7.23 -1.62
CA THR A 245 -0.42 5.99 -0.92
C THR A 245 -1.44 6.26 0.19
N SER A 246 -1.21 7.29 1.00
CA SER A 246 -2.10 7.69 2.11
C SER A 246 -3.39 8.37 1.65
N ALA A 247 -3.48 8.81 0.39
CA ALA A 247 -4.67 9.44 -0.17
C ALA A 247 -5.92 8.55 -0.05
N SER A 248 -5.79 7.21 -0.17
CA SER A 248 -6.93 6.31 0.02
C SER A 248 -7.49 6.37 1.44
N ASP A 249 -6.60 6.55 2.42
CA ASP A 249 -6.91 6.45 3.83
C ASP A 249 -7.38 7.81 4.37
N LEU A 250 -6.87 8.92 3.81
CA LEU A 250 -7.23 10.28 4.22
C LEU A 250 -8.40 10.91 3.44
N GLY A 251 -9.03 10.18 2.52
CA GLY A 251 -10.16 10.69 1.75
C GLY A 251 -9.76 11.58 0.56
N GLY A 252 -8.55 11.39 0.03
CA GLY A 252 -8.09 11.96 -1.23
C GLY A 252 -6.73 12.65 -1.17
N ILE A 253 -6.10 12.79 -2.35
CA ILE A 253 -4.78 13.40 -2.49
C ILE A 253 -4.75 14.87 -2.04
N GLU A 254 -5.86 15.60 -2.21
CA GLU A 254 -5.98 17.00 -1.79
C GLU A 254 -5.90 17.17 -0.27
N ILE A 255 -6.36 16.16 0.49
CA ILE A 255 -6.24 16.16 1.95
C ILE A 255 -4.83 15.69 2.32
N SER A 256 -4.37 14.58 1.76
CA SER A 256 -3.07 13.99 2.12
C SER A 256 -1.88 14.90 1.84
N ARG A 257 -1.93 15.74 0.80
CA ARG A 257 -0.87 16.70 0.47
C ARG A 257 -0.74 17.86 1.45
N ASN A 258 -1.80 18.16 2.19
CA ASN A 258 -1.86 19.32 3.09
C ASN A 258 -1.80 18.92 4.57
N ARG A 259 -1.49 17.65 4.88
CA ARG A 259 -1.38 17.14 6.26
C ARG A 259 0.06 16.73 6.54
N LEU A 260 0.59 17.21 7.65
CA LEU A 260 1.85 16.71 8.20
C LEU A 260 1.61 15.41 8.96
N VAL A 261 2.69 14.77 9.40
CA VAL A 261 2.62 13.55 10.18
C VAL A 261 3.55 13.64 11.38
N ILE A 262 3.05 13.22 12.55
CA ILE A 262 3.89 12.89 13.70
C ILE A 262 4.24 11.42 13.61
N THR A 263 5.52 11.07 13.73
CA THR A 263 5.97 9.67 13.63
C THR A 263 7.14 9.43 14.58
N ILE A 264 7.22 8.21 15.14
CA ILE A 264 8.42 7.75 15.83
C ILE A 264 9.59 7.63 14.85
N GLY A 265 10.79 7.90 15.33
CA GLY A 265 11.99 7.89 14.49
C GLY A 265 12.57 6.51 14.28
N LEU A 266 13.52 6.40 13.33
CA LEU A 266 14.25 5.15 13.09
C LEU A 266 15.09 4.76 14.31
N SER A 267 15.70 5.73 14.99
CA SER A 267 16.42 5.48 16.24
C SER A 267 15.49 5.05 17.36
N THR A 268 14.26 5.55 17.40
CA THR A 268 13.25 5.16 18.41
C THR A 268 12.90 3.69 18.26
N ILE A 269 12.67 3.25 17.01
CA ILE A 269 12.36 1.85 16.68
C ILE A 269 13.50 0.92 17.09
N THR A 270 14.76 1.31 16.85
CA THR A 270 15.94 0.47 17.11
C THR A 270 16.65 0.78 18.43
N LYS A 271 16.03 1.58 19.32
CA LYS A 271 16.67 2.04 20.56
C LYS A 271 17.03 0.89 21.49
N ASN A 272 16.14 -0.09 21.61
CA ASN A 272 16.37 -1.31 22.35
C ASN A 272 17.20 -2.27 21.49
N SER A 273 18.37 -2.71 21.98
CA SER A 273 19.27 -3.61 21.23
C SER A 273 18.66 -4.98 20.94
N ASP A 274 17.69 -5.42 21.77
CA ASP A 274 17.03 -6.72 21.65
C ASP A 274 15.68 -6.63 20.93
N VAL A 275 15.36 -5.47 20.34
CA VAL A 275 14.08 -5.25 19.66
C VAL A 275 13.81 -6.29 18.57
N ILE A 276 12.59 -6.79 18.55
CA ILE A 276 12.09 -7.60 17.45
C ILE A 276 11.41 -6.69 16.41
N VAL A 277 12.18 -6.16 15.46
CA VAL A 277 11.65 -5.45 14.28
C VAL A 277 11.28 -6.43 13.17
N ILE A 278 10.02 -6.42 12.75
CA ILE A 278 9.50 -7.18 11.60
C ILE A 278 8.96 -6.19 10.58
N ILE A 279 9.56 -6.20 9.39
CA ILE A 279 9.07 -5.43 8.25
C ILE A 279 8.37 -6.35 7.27
N PHE A 280 7.12 -6.04 6.92
CA PHE A 280 6.37 -6.88 6.00
C PHE A 280 6.14 -6.17 4.66
N ALA A 281 6.27 -6.94 3.59
CA ALA A 281 6.07 -6.44 2.22
C ALA A 281 5.40 -7.50 1.35
N ALA A 282 4.37 -7.07 0.62
CA ALA A 282 3.60 -7.94 -0.25
C ALA A 282 3.49 -7.38 -1.66
N GLY A 283 3.62 -8.28 -2.63
CA GLY A 283 3.36 -8.01 -4.03
C GLY A 283 4.58 -7.54 -4.82
N ARG A 284 4.52 -7.72 -6.14
CA ARG A 284 5.63 -7.38 -7.06
C ARG A 284 5.98 -5.90 -7.09
N SER A 285 5.01 -5.02 -6.80
CA SER A 285 5.26 -3.57 -6.71
C SER A 285 6.27 -3.21 -5.62
N LYS A 286 6.42 -4.05 -4.58
CA LYS A 286 7.40 -3.86 -3.49
C LYS A 286 8.77 -4.49 -3.80
N ALA A 287 8.90 -5.28 -4.85
CA ALA A 287 10.12 -6.08 -5.08
C ALA A 287 11.38 -5.23 -5.24
N LYS A 288 11.27 -4.08 -5.93
CA LYS A 288 12.42 -3.19 -6.15
C LYS A 288 12.90 -2.56 -4.84
N ILE A 289 11.97 -2.07 -4.02
CA ILE A 289 12.34 -1.40 -2.78
C ILE A 289 12.81 -2.39 -1.70
N VAL A 290 12.24 -3.59 -1.67
CA VAL A 290 12.72 -4.70 -0.82
C VAL A 290 14.15 -5.08 -1.19
N LYS A 291 14.45 -5.25 -2.48
CA LYS A 291 15.82 -5.49 -2.95
C LYS A 291 16.77 -4.40 -2.46
N ASP A 292 16.42 -3.14 -2.72
CA ASP A 292 17.24 -2.01 -2.35
C ASP A 292 17.46 -1.93 -0.83
N SER A 293 16.47 -2.32 -0.03
CA SER A 293 16.55 -2.32 1.44
C SER A 293 17.38 -3.46 2.02
N LEU A 294 17.39 -4.63 1.37
CA LEU A 294 18.09 -5.83 1.86
C LEU A 294 19.54 -5.95 1.37
N GLU A 295 19.85 -5.40 0.19
CA GLU A 295 21.13 -5.63 -0.50
C GLU A 295 22.04 -4.40 -0.57
N LYS A 296 21.49 -3.17 -0.49
CA LYS A 296 22.33 -1.97 -0.51
C LYS A 296 23.02 -1.73 0.84
N LYS A 297 24.03 -0.86 0.81
CA LYS A 297 24.61 -0.28 2.02
C LYS A 297 23.59 0.69 2.66
N LYS A 298 23.83 1.01 3.93
CA LYS A 298 23.06 2.02 4.65
C LYS A 298 23.07 3.33 3.88
N ASP A 299 21.88 3.85 3.63
CA ASP A 299 21.67 5.08 2.88
C ASP A 299 20.32 5.70 3.29
N ILE A 300 20.29 7.01 3.51
CA ILE A 300 19.07 7.76 3.83
C ILE A 300 18.05 7.75 2.69
N ASN A 301 18.50 7.47 1.45
CA ASN A 301 17.63 7.27 0.31
C ASN A 301 16.80 5.97 0.40
N PHE A 302 17.19 5.05 1.28
CA PHE A 302 16.49 3.80 1.56
C PHE A 302 16.36 3.63 3.08
N PRO A 303 15.41 4.34 3.73
CA PRO A 303 15.32 4.43 5.19
C PRO A 303 15.31 3.08 5.91
N ALA A 304 14.67 2.06 5.34
CA ALA A 304 14.65 0.69 5.86
C ALA A 304 16.05 0.05 6.01
N THR A 305 17.09 0.55 5.33
CA THR A 305 18.48 0.09 5.52
C THR A 305 19.01 0.42 6.92
N ALA A 306 18.43 1.37 7.65
CA ALA A 306 18.76 1.67 9.03
C ALA A 306 18.67 0.43 9.94
N LEU A 307 17.73 -0.47 9.63
CA LEU A 307 17.47 -1.70 10.37
C LEU A 307 18.60 -2.74 10.30
N SER A 308 19.58 -2.55 9.41
CA SER A 308 20.70 -3.49 9.23
C SER A 308 21.64 -3.62 10.44
N ASP A 309 21.59 -2.68 11.38
CA ASP A 309 22.37 -2.77 12.63
C ASP A 309 21.65 -3.52 13.75
N SER A 310 20.31 -3.61 13.69
CA SER A 310 19.55 -4.35 14.70
C SER A 310 19.62 -5.84 14.40
N ILE A 311 20.20 -6.60 15.33
CA ILE A 311 20.33 -8.07 15.27
C ILE A 311 18.96 -8.73 15.20
N GLY A 312 17.96 -8.08 15.80
CA GLY A 312 16.59 -8.45 15.64
C GLY A 312 16.21 -8.44 14.16
N SER A 313 16.16 -7.27 13.53
CA SER A 313 15.49 -7.00 12.26
C SER A 313 15.31 -8.18 11.29
N ARG A 314 14.09 -8.35 10.80
CA ARG A 314 13.79 -9.31 9.72
C ARG A 314 12.68 -8.81 8.81
N PHE A 315 12.66 -9.33 7.59
CA PHE A 315 11.60 -9.07 6.62
C PHE A 315 10.71 -10.28 6.42
N TYR A 316 9.39 -10.09 6.47
CA TYR A 316 8.44 -11.11 6.03
C TYR A 316 7.86 -10.71 4.68
N LEU A 317 8.03 -11.56 3.68
CA LEU A 317 7.86 -11.20 2.28
C LEU A 317 6.96 -12.20 1.58
N THR A 318 6.07 -11.73 0.70
CA THR A 318 5.44 -12.66 -0.25
C THR A 318 6.40 -13.00 -1.39
N LYS A 319 6.18 -14.12 -2.08
CA LYS A 319 6.90 -14.50 -3.32
C LYS A 319 7.00 -13.36 -4.34
N GLY A 320 5.97 -12.52 -4.43
CA GLY A 320 5.99 -11.35 -5.31
C GLY A 320 7.03 -10.31 -4.91
N ALA A 321 7.19 -10.07 -3.61
CA ALA A 321 8.10 -9.06 -3.06
C ALA A 321 9.57 -9.50 -3.07
N THR A 322 9.84 -10.80 -3.15
CA THR A 322 11.21 -11.34 -3.19
C THR A 322 11.77 -11.48 -4.61
N HIS A 323 10.93 -11.38 -5.65
CA HIS A 323 11.27 -11.76 -7.03
C HIS A 323 12.49 -11.06 -7.66
N LEU A 324 12.92 -9.91 -7.13
CA LEU A 324 14.09 -9.18 -7.63
C LEU A 324 15.38 -9.38 -6.81
N LEU A 325 15.33 -10.14 -5.71
CA LEU A 325 16.50 -10.44 -4.89
C LEU A 325 17.52 -11.27 -5.68
N ASP A 326 18.79 -10.93 -5.54
CA ASP A 326 19.87 -11.54 -6.32
C ASP A 326 19.98 -13.05 -6.02
N GLU A 327 19.88 -13.44 -4.76
CA GLU A 327 20.01 -14.85 -4.34
C GLU A 327 18.88 -15.76 -4.84
N ILE A 328 17.67 -15.23 -5.04
CA ILE A 328 16.55 -15.99 -5.63
C ILE A 328 16.77 -16.22 -7.13
N ASN A 329 17.58 -15.37 -7.78
CA ASN A 329 17.94 -15.53 -9.18
C ASN A 329 19.15 -16.46 -9.40
N ILE A 330 19.77 -16.99 -8.33
CA ILE A 330 21.04 -17.76 -8.40
C ILE A 330 20.85 -19.28 -8.17
N ASN A 331 19.73 -19.75 -7.62
CA ASN A 331 19.50 -21.20 -7.53
C ASN A 331 19.44 -21.79 -8.95
N GLU A 332 20.16 -22.90 -9.16
CA GLU A 332 20.03 -23.74 -10.36
C GLU A 332 18.54 -23.99 -10.59
N LYS A 333 18.03 -23.31 -11.60
CA LYS A 333 16.62 -23.09 -11.76
C LYS A 333 16.08 -24.26 -12.57
N ASP A 334 15.06 -24.95 -12.08
CA ASP A 334 14.19 -25.70 -12.97
C ASP A 334 13.50 -24.68 -13.89
N TRP A 335 14.09 -24.46 -15.06
CA TRP A 335 13.61 -23.48 -16.02
C TRP A 335 12.25 -23.91 -16.56
N SER A 336 11.20 -23.25 -16.11
CA SER A 336 9.89 -23.40 -16.75
C SER A 336 9.92 -22.81 -18.17
N ALA A 337 9.06 -23.32 -19.06
CA ALA A 337 8.95 -22.78 -20.41
C ALA A 337 8.60 -21.28 -20.42
N GLU A 338 7.84 -20.78 -19.44
CA GLU A 338 7.52 -19.36 -19.33
C GLU A 338 8.75 -18.51 -19.01
N GLU A 339 9.58 -18.96 -18.07
CA GLU A 339 10.77 -18.24 -17.64
C GLU A 339 11.84 -18.20 -18.72
N THR A 340 12.05 -19.33 -19.42
CA THR A 340 12.92 -19.41 -20.60
C THR A 340 12.50 -18.38 -21.64
N ASN A 341 11.20 -18.34 -21.96
CA ASN A 341 10.66 -17.37 -22.91
C ASN A 341 10.90 -15.92 -22.46
N ARG A 342 10.63 -15.58 -21.19
CA ARG A 342 10.84 -14.23 -20.66
C ARG A 342 12.30 -13.81 -20.73
N ALA A 343 13.22 -14.71 -20.36
CA ALA A 343 14.65 -14.42 -20.39
C ALA A 343 15.15 -14.21 -21.83
N LEU A 344 14.73 -15.06 -22.79
CA LEU A 344 15.08 -14.91 -24.20
C LEU A 344 14.49 -13.64 -24.83
N VAL A 345 13.26 -13.25 -24.48
CA VAL A 345 12.68 -11.95 -24.89
C VAL A 345 13.50 -10.78 -24.36
N LYS A 346 13.91 -10.83 -23.08
CA LYS A 346 14.72 -9.79 -22.46
C LYS A 346 16.11 -9.71 -23.12
N LEU A 347 16.71 -10.86 -23.44
CA LEU A 347 17.96 -10.94 -24.19
C LEU A 347 17.82 -10.31 -25.59
N CYS A 348 16.77 -10.66 -26.34
CA CYS A 348 16.48 -10.05 -27.65
C CYS A 348 16.39 -8.53 -27.55
N LYS A 349 15.69 -8.01 -26.54
CA LYS A 349 15.58 -6.57 -26.29
C LYS A 349 16.94 -5.94 -25.97
N ASN A 350 17.72 -6.56 -25.09
CA ASN A 350 19.04 -6.04 -24.69
C ASN A 350 20.04 -6.01 -25.86
N LEU A 351 20.00 -7.03 -26.72
CA LEU A 351 20.86 -7.13 -27.91
C LEU A 351 20.31 -6.34 -29.11
N ASN A 352 19.09 -5.80 -29.00
CA ASN A 352 18.35 -5.22 -30.11
C ASN A 352 18.28 -6.17 -31.34
N LYS A 353 17.98 -7.45 -31.09
CA LYS A 353 17.87 -8.52 -32.10
C LYS A 353 16.47 -9.11 -32.12
N PHE A 354 15.99 -9.48 -33.31
CA PHE A 354 14.80 -10.31 -33.43
C PHE A 354 15.07 -11.73 -32.92
N GLY A 355 14.08 -12.37 -32.30
CA GLY A 355 14.21 -13.75 -31.79
C GLY A 355 14.64 -14.76 -32.86
N SER A 356 14.24 -14.54 -34.12
CA SER A 356 14.66 -15.33 -35.28
C SER A 356 16.15 -15.23 -35.63
N ARG A 357 16.85 -14.25 -35.06
CA ARG A 357 18.28 -13.99 -35.28
C ARG A 357 19.11 -14.27 -34.03
N LEU A 358 18.52 -14.86 -33.00
CA LEU A 358 19.21 -15.20 -31.76
C LEU A 358 20.09 -16.43 -31.97
N THR A 359 21.39 -16.30 -31.71
CA THR A 359 22.36 -17.40 -31.85
C THR A 359 22.60 -18.10 -30.51
N PRO A 360 23.07 -19.36 -30.49
CA PRO A 360 23.46 -20.03 -29.24
C PRO A 360 24.49 -19.24 -28.43
N LYS A 361 25.43 -18.57 -29.12
CA LYS A 361 26.43 -17.70 -28.50
C LYS A 361 25.80 -16.53 -27.76
N ASP A 362 24.80 -15.88 -28.35
CA ASP A 362 24.06 -14.78 -27.69
C ASP A 362 23.43 -15.22 -26.36
N ILE A 363 22.96 -16.48 -26.28
CA ILE A 363 22.32 -17.06 -25.09
C ILE A 363 23.38 -17.41 -24.03
N MET A 364 24.52 -17.99 -24.44
CA MET A 364 25.59 -18.40 -23.53
C MET A 364 26.40 -17.22 -22.97
N ASP A 365 26.59 -16.15 -23.75
CA ASP A 365 27.39 -14.99 -23.34
C ASP A 365 26.66 -14.08 -22.33
N ASN A 366 25.37 -14.33 -22.06
CA ASN A 366 24.57 -13.55 -21.12
C ASN A 366 24.43 -14.23 -19.76
N GLN A 367 24.73 -13.49 -18.68
CA GLN A 367 24.76 -13.96 -17.29
C GLN A 367 23.49 -14.67 -16.81
N ILE A 368 22.32 -14.36 -17.38
CA ILE A 368 21.03 -14.95 -16.96
C ILE A 368 20.68 -16.13 -17.85
N THR A 369 20.79 -15.97 -19.18
CA THR A 369 20.35 -17.04 -20.09
C THR A 369 21.36 -18.17 -20.23
N SER A 370 22.61 -17.98 -19.78
CA SER A 370 23.64 -19.03 -19.77
C SER A 370 23.29 -20.20 -18.85
N SER A 371 22.40 -20.00 -17.86
CA SER A 371 21.97 -21.04 -16.93
C SER A 371 20.73 -21.82 -17.40
N ILE A 372 20.21 -21.55 -18.61
CA ILE A 372 19.12 -22.34 -19.21
C ILE A 372 19.68 -23.76 -19.50
N PRO A 373 19.06 -24.84 -18.99
CA PRO A 373 19.52 -26.20 -19.25
C PRO A 373 19.32 -26.57 -20.71
N ASN A 374 20.18 -27.44 -21.23
CA ASN A 374 20.05 -28.04 -22.56
C ASN A 374 19.99 -27.02 -23.73
N ILE A 375 20.68 -25.88 -23.62
CA ILE A 375 20.84 -24.95 -24.75
C ILE A 375 21.48 -25.69 -25.92
N ASN A 376 20.78 -25.69 -27.05
CA ASN A 376 21.24 -26.29 -28.29
C ASN A 376 20.80 -25.43 -29.49
N ASN A 377 21.16 -25.84 -30.70
CA ASN A 377 20.85 -25.09 -31.92
C ASN A 377 19.33 -24.93 -32.17
N ASN A 378 18.49 -25.72 -31.51
CA ASN A 378 17.04 -25.67 -31.64
C ASN A 378 16.36 -24.77 -30.59
N THR A 379 17.10 -24.24 -29.60
CA THR A 379 16.51 -23.43 -28.51
C THR A 379 15.82 -22.17 -29.05
N SER A 380 16.38 -21.50 -30.05
CA SER A 380 15.77 -20.34 -30.71
C SER A 380 14.52 -20.72 -31.51
N THR A 381 14.54 -21.86 -32.20
CA THR A 381 13.39 -22.39 -32.94
C THR A 381 12.23 -22.74 -31.99
N LEU A 382 12.52 -23.46 -30.91
CA LEU A 382 11.54 -23.82 -29.88
C LEU A 382 10.92 -22.56 -29.24
N PHE A 383 11.74 -21.55 -28.95
CA PHE A 383 11.27 -20.25 -28.48
C PHE A 383 10.29 -19.61 -29.47
N LEU A 384 10.64 -19.55 -30.75
CA LEU A 384 9.79 -18.96 -31.78
C LEU A 384 8.49 -19.73 -31.98
N ASP A 385 8.54 -21.05 -31.96
CA ASP A 385 7.35 -21.88 -32.14
C ASP A 385 6.40 -21.76 -30.94
N GLN A 386 6.92 -21.67 -29.72
CA GLN A 386 6.11 -21.36 -28.54
C GLN A 386 5.48 -19.97 -28.62
N MET A 387 6.21 -18.96 -29.13
CA MET A 387 5.65 -17.63 -29.34
C MET A 387 4.56 -17.62 -30.41
N LYS A 388 4.75 -18.35 -31.51
CA LYS A 388 3.71 -18.55 -32.54
C LYS A 388 2.48 -19.23 -31.95
N GLN A 389 2.64 -20.30 -31.17
CA GLN A 389 1.54 -20.98 -30.51
C GLN A 389 0.78 -20.06 -29.56
N LYS A 390 1.48 -19.20 -28.80
CA LYS A 390 0.83 -18.20 -27.93
C LYS A 390 -0.01 -17.19 -28.72
N ILE A 391 0.47 -16.76 -29.89
CA ILE A 391 -0.29 -15.90 -30.80
C ILE A 391 -1.48 -16.67 -31.39
N GLN A 392 -1.29 -17.91 -31.83
CA GLN A 392 -2.36 -18.74 -32.40
C GLN A 392 -3.48 -19.04 -31.39
N LYS A 393 -3.17 -19.13 -30.09
CA LYS A 393 -4.18 -19.26 -29.03
C LYS A 393 -5.18 -18.10 -28.99
N SER A 394 -4.86 -16.91 -29.52
CA SER A 394 -5.86 -15.84 -29.62
C SER A 394 -6.86 -16.05 -30.76
N SER A 395 -6.62 -17.00 -31.65
CA SER A 395 -7.54 -17.38 -32.73
C SER A 395 -8.50 -18.50 -32.32
N ASP A 396 -8.22 -19.20 -31.21
CA ASP A 396 -9.03 -20.29 -30.66
C ASP A 396 -9.60 -19.88 -29.30
N LEU A 397 -10.44 -18.85 -29.33
CA LEU A 397 -11.07 -18.32 -28.13
C LEU A 397 -12.39 -19.05 -27.86
N PRO A 398 -12.76 -19.23 -26.58
CA PRO A 398 -14.00 -19.91 -26.21
C PRO A 398 -15.21 -19.24 -26.87
N MET A 399 -16.09 -20.07 -27.44
CA MET A 399 -17.38 -19.71 -28.02
C MET A 399 -18.49 -20.43 -27.26
N ASN A 400 -19.71 -19.90 -27.28
CA ASN A 400 -20.87 -20.46 -26.57
C ASN A 400 -20.67 -20.60 -25.04
N ASN A 401 -19.87 -19.71 -24.45
CA ASN A 401 -19.53 -19.76 -23.03
C ASN A 401 -20.18 -18.61 -22.24
N THR A 402 -20.44 -18.87 -20.95
CA THR A 402 -20.67 -17.82 -19.96
C THR A 402 -19.34 -17.46 -19.30
N ILE A 403 -18.92 -16.21 -19.43
CA ILE A 403 -17.59 -15.73 -19.00
C ILE A 403 -17.78 -14.65 -17.94
N LEU A 404 -17.15 -14.81 -16.79
CA LEU A 404 -17.11 -13.80 -15.73
C LEU A 404 -15.75 -13.09 -15.73
N HIS A 405 -15.74 -11.82 -16.11
CA HIS A 405 -14.58 -10.95 -16.03
C HIS A 405 -14.54 -10.26 -14.67
N THR A 406 -13.49 -10.50 -13.89
CA THR A 406 -13.28 -9.84 -12.59
C THR A 406 -12.09 -8.88 -12.66
N GLY A 407 -12.21 -7.74 -11.99
CA GLY A 407 -11.14 -6.73 -11.95
C GLY A 407 -11.30 -5.80 -10.75
N PRO A 408 -10.18 -5.35 -10.14
CA PRO A 408 -10.23 -4.36 -9.05
C PRO A 408 -10.48 -2.93 -9.56
N HIS A 409 -10.37 -2.69 -10.87
CA HIS A 409 -10.80 -1.48 -11.55
C HIS A 409 -11.38 -1.81 -12.92
N HIS A 410 -12.28 -0.97 -13.44
CA HIS A 410 -12.93 -1.20 -14.74
C HIS A 410 -11.92 -1.12 -15.88
N ASP A 411 -10.92 -0.25 -15.74
CA ASP A 411 -9.83 -0.12 -16.71
C ASP A 411 -8.88 -1.32 -16.70
N ASP A 412 -8.75 -2.08 -15.60
CA ASP A 412 -7.81 -3.22 -15.55
C ASP A 412 -8.21 -4.32 -16.52
N ILE A 413 -9.52 -4.53 -16.68
CA ILE A 413 -10.08 -5.47 -17.63
C ILE A 413 -9.80 -4.96 -19.06
N LEU A 414 -10.17 -3.71 -19.35
CA LEU A 414 -9.99 -3.11 -20.67
C LEU A 414 -8.52 -2.93 -21.09
N LEU A 415 -7.62 -2.60 -20.16
CA LEU A 415 -6.20 -2.35 -20.43
C LEU A 415 -5.35 -3.62 -20.28
N GLY A 416 -5.69 -4.50 -19.34
CA GLY A 416 -4.85 -5.65 -18.98
C GLY A 416 -4.84 -6.76 -20.04
N TYR A 417 -5.95 -6.97 -20.77
CA TYR A 417 -6.02 -7.97 -21.84
C TYR A 417 -7.03 -7.60 -22.94
N SER A 418 -7.14 -6.30 -23.25
CA SER A 418 -7.96 -5.74 -24.33
C SER A 418 -8.02 -6.57 -25.61
N PRO A 419 -6.88 -7.06 -26.15
CA PRO A 419 -6.90 -7.83 -27.38
C PRO A 419 -7.80 -9.06 -27.28
N VAL A 420 -7.75 -9.78 -26.16
CA VAL A 420 -8.54 -11.00 -25.94
C VAL A 420 -10.02 -10.66 -25.66
N ILE A 421 -10.31 -9.66 -24.83
CA ILE A 421 -11.70 -9.27 -24.52
C ILE A 421 -12.45 -8.84 -25.77
N ASN A 422 -11.81 -8.05 -26.64
CA ASN A 422 -12.45 -7.59 -27.86
C ASN A 422 -12.94 -8.76 -28.72
N HIS A 423 -12.23 -9.89 -28.73
CA HIS A 423 -12.68 -11.08 -29.44
C HIS A 423 -13.75 -11.86 -28.66
N LEU A 424 -13.64 -11.98 -27.32
CA LEU A 424 -14.63 -12.67 -26.48
C LEU A 424 -16.00 -12.00 -26.49
N VAL A 425 -16.04 -10.66 -26.50
CA VAL A 425 -17.27 -9.85 -26.45
C VAL A 425 -17.90 -9.68 -27.84
N ARG A 426 -17.10 -9.78 -28.92
CA ARG A 426 -17.61 -9.70 -30.30
C ARG A 426 -18.44 -10.92 -30.70
N SER A 427 -18.14 -12.08 -30.13
CA SER A 427 -18.93 -13.27 -30.40
C SER A 427 -20.30 -13.15 -29.73
N ALA A 428 -21.37 -13.13 -30.54
CA ALA A 428 -22.74 -13.11 -30.04
C ALA A 428 -23.13 -14.41 -29.31
N GLU A 429 -22.36 -15.48 -29.48
CA GLU A 429 -22.57 -16.76 -28.79
C GLU A 429 -22.09 -16.73 -27.34
N ASN A 430 -21.23 -15.78 -26.97
CA ASN A 430 -20.74 -15.67 -25.59
C ASN A 430 -21.63 -14.75 -24.75
N THR A 431 -21.92 -15.18 -23.52
CA THR A 431 -22.53 -14.33 -22.50
C THR A 431 -21.44 -13.83 -21.56
N ASN A 432 -21.15 -12.53 -21.58
CA ASN A 432 -20.05 -11.94 -20.81
C ASN A 432 -20.61 -11.12 -19.63
N TYR A 433 -20.22 -11.47 -18.40
CA TYR A 433 -20.52 -10.73 -17.18
C TYR A 433 -19.27 -10.00 -16.70
N PHE A 434 -19.43 -8.74 -16.31
CA PHE A 434 -18.33 -7.91 -15.78
C PHE A 434 -18.60 -7.62 -14.30
N ALA A 435 -17.75 -8.15 -13.43
CA ALA A 435 -17.78 -7.90 -11.99
C ALA A 435 -16.54 -7.10 -11.58
N VAL A 436 -16.72 -5.79 -11.46
CA VAL A 436 -15.65 -4.88 -11.06
C VAL A 436 -15.86 -4.50 -9.60
N MET A 437 -14.86 -4.77 -8.75
CA MET A 437 -14.84 -4.24 -7.39
C MET A 437 -14.27 -2.83 -7.42
N THR A 438 -15.12 -1.81 -7.43
CA THR A 438 -14.63 -0.43 -7.29
C THR A 438 -14.14 -0.20 -5.86
N SER A 439 -12.84 0.03 -5.68
CA SER A 439 -12.33 0.55 -4.40
C SER A 439 -12.71 2.03 -4.26
N GLY A 440 -12.88 2.50 -3.03
CA GLY A 440 -13.16 3.92 -2.76
C GLY A 440 -12.02 4.89 -3.15
N PHE A 441 -10.92 4.40 -3.71
CA PHE A 441 -9.82 5.20 -4.24
C PHE A 441 -10.27 6.17 -5.35
N THR A 442 -11.31 5.80 -6.12
CA THR A 442 -11.93 6.66 -7.13
C THR A 442 -13.21 7.33 -6.65
N SER A 443 -13.51 7.27 -5.34
CA SER A 443 -14.68 7.94 -4.78
C SER A 443 -14.56 9.46 -4.96
N VAL A 444 -15.56 10.04 -5.59
CA VAL A 444 -15.70 11.50 -5.68
C VAL A 444 -16.07 12.05 -4.31
N THR A 445 -15.35 13.07 -3.85
CA THR A 445 -15.65 13.71 -2.55
C THR A 445 -16.93 14.54 -2.64
N ASN A 446 -17.62 14.76 -1.51
CA ASN A 446 -18.79 15.64 -1.44
C ASN A 446 -18.48 17.04 -2.00
N LYS A 447 -17.27 17.56 -1.72
CA LYS A 447 -16.80 18.85 -2.25
C LYS A 447 -16.68 18.84 -3.78
N TYR A 448 -16.15 17.76 -4.36
CA TYR A 448 -16.07 17.62 -5.81
C TYR A 448 -17.47 17.61 -6.46
N ILE A 449 -18.40 16.83 -5.91
CA ILE A 449 -19.79 16.80 -6.42
C ILE A 449 -20.47 18.16 -6.27
N SER A 450 -20.34 18.82 -5.10
CA SER A 450 -20.91 20.15 -4.86
C SER A 450 -20.39 21.20 -5.85
N ASN A 451 -19.08 21.21 -6.10
CA ASN A 451 -18.47 22.07 -7.11
C ASN A 451 -19.02 21.77 -8.51
N LEU A 452 -19.13 20.47 -8.87
CA LEU A 452 -19.62 20.07 -10.17
C LEU A 452 -21.10 20.42 -10.38
N LEU A 453 -21.94 20.30 -9.35
CA LEU A 453 -23.33 20.74 -9.39
C LEU A 453 -23.42 22.26 -9.55
N SER A 454 -22.57 23.01 -8.85
CA SER A 454 -22.50 24.47 -8.97
C SER A 454 -22.12 24.90 -10.38
N GLU A 455 -21.11 24.27 -10.98
CA GLU A 455 -20.72 24.52 -12.37
C GLU A 455 -21.80 24.09 -13.37
N THR A 456 -22.47 22.96 -13.11
CA THR A 456 -23.59 22.49 -13.95
C THR A 456 -24.72 23.53 -13.94
N LEU A 457 -25.10 24.06 -12.78
CA LEU A 457 -26.12 25.09 -12.65
C LEU A 457 -25.73 26.39 -13.38
N LYS A 458 -24.47 26.84 -13.25
CA LYS A 458 -23.96 28.00 -13.99
C LYS A 458 -24.07 27.81 -15.51
N LEU A 459 -23.75 26.61 -16.01
CA LEU A 459 -23.85 26.31 -17.44
C LEU A 459 -25.30 26.18 -17.93
N ILE A 460 -26.22 25.72 -17.10
CA ILE A 460 -27.66 25.74 -17.40
C ILE A 460 -28.16 27.18 -17.51
N ASN A 461 -27.86 28.01 -16.50
CA ASN A 461 -28.30 29.42 -16.45
C ASN A 461 -27.73 30.27 -17.59
N SER A 462 -26.57 29.89 -18.15
CA SER A 462 -25.94 30.56 -19.29
C SER A 462 -26.27 29.91 -20.66
N ASP A 463 -27.28 29.05 -20.69
CA ASP A 463 -27.77 28.35 -21.89
C ASP A 463 -26.70 27.53 -22.63
N LYS A 464 -25.75 26.94 -21.89
CA LYS A 464 -24.67 26.10 -22.44
C LYS A 464 -24.98 24.61 -22.40
N ILE A 465 -26.03 24.19 -21.70
CA ILE A 465 -26.55 22.81 -21.61
C ILE A 465 -27.85 22.70 -22.42
N GLN A 466 -27.79 22.96 -23.72
CA GLN A 466 -28.98 23.08 -24.58
C GLN A 466 -29.77 21.78 -24.75
N MET A 467 -29.16 20.63 -24.48
CA MET A 467 -29.82 19.33 -24.65
C MET A 467 -31.05 19.13 -23.75
N ILE A 468 -31.18 19.89 -22.66
CA ILE A 468 -32.38 19.86 -21.80
C ILE A 468 -33.61 20.44 -22.50
N LYS A 469 -33.42 21.19 -23.58
CA LYS A 469 -34.50 21.80 -24.37
C LYS A 469 -35.04 20.87 -25.47
N TYR A 470 -34.45 19.68 -25.65
CA TYR A 470 -34.98 18.74 -26.63
C TYR A 470 -36.26 18.09 -26.08
N PRO A 471 -37.33 18.01 -26.89
CA PRO A 471 -38.63 17.50 -26.42
C PRO A 471 -38.56 16.09 -25.83
N ASP A 472 -37.66 15.26 -26.35
CA ASP A 472 -37.49 13.87 -25.93
C ASP A 472 -36.47 13.69 -24.80
N PHE A 473 -35.81 14.75 -24.34
CA PHE A 473 -34.66 14.63 -23.43
C PHE A 473 -35.04 13.96 -22.11
N PHE A 474 -36.11 14.40 -21.46
CA PHE A 474 -36.53 13.88 -20.15
C PHE A 474 -37.24 12.52 -20.22
N ASP A 475 -37.61 12.05 -21.41
CA ASP A 475 -38.22 10.73 -21.59
C ASP A 475 -37.19 9.64 -21.87
N ASN A 476 -36.48 9.76 -23.00
CA ASN A 476 -35.52 8.76 -23.46
C ASN A 476 -34.22 9.38 -23.99
N GLY A 477 -34.23 10.66 -24.38
CA GLY A 477 -33.08 11.36 -24.95
C GLY A 477 -31.91 11.49 -23.98
N PHE A 478 -32.15 11.53 -22.66
CA PHE A 478 -31.08 11.54 -21.66
C PHE A 478 -30.21 10.27 -21.69
N LYS A 479 -30.78 9.13 -22.12
CA LYS A 479 -30.07 7.84 -22.27
C LYS A 479 -29.14 7.82 -23.49
N LEU A 480 -29.43 8.64 -24.50
CA LEU A 480 -28.68 8.71 -25.75
C LEU A 480 -27.40 9.53 -25.59
N LYS A 481 -26.44 9.33 -26.51
CA LYS A 481 -25.19 10.12 -26.62
C LYS A 481 -24.30 10.14 -25.36
N LYS A 482 -24.51 9.29 -24.36
CA LYS A 482 -23.63 9.16 -23.17
C LYS A 482 -22.15 8.96 -23.53
N ALA A 483 -21.86 8.25 -24.63
CA ALA A 483 -20.50 8.07 -25.14
C ALA A 483 -19.88 9.38 -25.68
N LYS A 484 -20.68 10.24 -26.34
CA LYS A 484 -20.23 11.55 -26.83
C LYS A 484 -19.72 12.44 -25.69
N ASP A 485 -20.37 12.40 -24.54
CA ASP A 485 -19.96 13.20 -23.37
C ASP A 485 -18.59 12.74 -22.84
N VAL A 486 -18.33 11.43 -22.86
CA VAL A 486 -17.01 10.86 -22.49
C VAL A 486 -15.94 11.30 -23.48
N TYR A 487 -16.17 11.13 -24.78
CA TYR A 487 -15.19 11.55 -25.79
C TYR A 487 -14.96 13.05 -25.75
N HIS A 488 -16.01 13.87 -25.58
CA HIS A 488 -15.86 15.31 -25.38
C HIS A 488 -14.95 15.62 -24.19
N TYR A 489 -15.16 14.95 -23.05
CA TYR A 489 -14.29 15.15 -21.89
C TYR A 489 -12.84 14.78 -22.22
N LEU A 490 -12.60 13.59 -22.79
CA LEU A 490 -11.25 13.08 -23.08
C LEU A 490 -10.52 13.93 -24.13
N ASP A 491 -11.19 14.36 -25.20
CA ASP A 491 -10.63 15.25 -26.22
C ASP A 491 -10.23 16.61 -25.63
N LYS A 492 -11.01 17.10 -24.66
CA LYS A 492 -10.71 18.36 -23.95
C LYS A 492 -9.61 18.21 -22.91
N VAL A 493 -9.46 17.03 -22.31
CA VAL A 493 -8.26 16.69 -21.52
C VAL A 493 -7.02 16.70 -22.41
N ALA A 494 -7.06 16.00 -23.56
CA ALA A 494 -5.94 15.91 -24.49
C ALA A 494 -5.50 17.29 -25.03
N SER A 495 -6.46 18.19 -25.26
CA SER A 495 -6.21 19.57 -25.71
C SER A 495 -5.99 20.58 -24.57
N GLN A 496 -5.86 20.13 -23.32
CA GLN A 496 -5.66 20.99 -22.14
C GLN A 496 -6.73 22.09 -21.95
N ASN A 497 -7.95 21.85 -22.44
CA ASN A 497 -9.05 22.79 -22.37
C ASN A 497 -9.91 22.53 -21.12
N THR A 498 -9.63 23.26 -20.05
CA THR A 498 -10.31 23.12 -18.75
C THR A 498 -11.81 23.39 -18.83
N PHE A 499 -12.23 24.44 -19.54
CA PHE A 499 -13.65 24.78 -19.70
C PHE A 499 -14.43 23.68 -20.44
N GLY A 500 -13.89 23.20 -21.56
CA GLY A 500 -14.49 22.12 -22.35
C GLY A 500 -14.56 20.81 -21.57
N LYS A 501 -13.52 20.51 -20.78
CA LYS A 501 -13.50 19.38 -19.86
C LYS A 501 -14.66 19.47 -18.85
N THR A 502 -14.81 20.61 -18.18
CA THR A 502 -15.91 20.85 -17.23
C THR A 502 -17.27 20.74 -17.90
N ARG A 503 -17.44 21.30 -19.10
CA ARG A 503 -18.70 21.24 -19.85
C ARG A 503 -19.10 19.81 -20.21
N GLY A 504 -18.16 19.00 -20.71
CA GLY A 504 -18.41 17.58 -21.02
C GLY A 504 -18.88 16.80 -19.78
N LEU A 505 -18.26 17.07 -18.64
CA LEU A 505 -18.64 16.48 -17.37
C LEU A 505 -20.03 16.95 -16.89
N CYS A 506 -20.34 18.23 -17.04
CA CYS A 506 -21.65 18.80 -16.69
C CYS A 506 -22.79 18.23 -17.55
N HIS A 507 -22.57 17.99 -18.86
CA HIS A 507 -23.56 17.28 -19.69
C HIS A 507 -23.88 15.90 -19.10
N ARG A 508 -22.84 15.13 -18.76
CA ARG A 508 -23.04 13.81 -18.15
C ARG A 508 -23.76 13.90 -16.80
N MET A 509 -23.41 14.90 -15.99
CA MET A 509 -24.09 15.18 -14.71
C MET A 509 -25.60 15.38 -14.90
N VAL A 510 -26.02 16.22 -15.84
CA VAL A 510 -27.46 16.44 -16.11
C VAL A 510 -28.16 15.14 -16.52
N ARG A 511 -27.57 14.34 -17.41
CA ARG A 511 -28.14 13.03 -17.80
C ARG A 511 -28.29 12.11 -16.59
N SER A 512 -27.27 12.05 -15.73
CA SER A 512 -27.28 11.24 -14.51
C SER A 512 -28.34 11.72 -13.52
N LEU A 513 -28.53 13.03 -13.37
CA LEU A 513 -29.58 13.58 -12.49
C LEU A 513 -30.98 13.18 -12.99
N VAL A 514 -31.24 13.29 -14.30
CA VAL A 514 -32.52 12.85 -14.88
C VAL A 514 -32.73 11.35 -14.67
N ASP A 515 -31.71 10.53 -14.93
CA ASP A 515 -31.74 9.07 -14.79
C ASP A 515 -32.03 8.64 -13.34
N ILE A 516 -31.28 9.19 -12.38
CA ILE A 516 -31.33 8.79 -10.96
C ILE A 516 -32.59 9.31 -10.28
N TYR A 517 -32.94 10.58 -10.50
CA TYR A 517 -34.05 11.23 -9.81
C TYR A 517 -35.36 11.23 -10.61
N SER A 518 -35.37 10.61 -11.79
CA SER A 518 -36.55 10.56 -12.67
C SER A 518 -37.13 11.94 -12.95
N LEU A 519 -36.26 12.92 -13.20
CA LEU A 519 -36.65 14.31 -13.41
C LEU A 519 -37.50 14.45 -14.68
N LYS A 520 -38.49 15.34 -14.64
CA LYS A 520 -39.39 15.63 -15.76
C LYS A 520 -39.30 17.10 -16.16
N SER A 521 -39.63 17.38 -17.42
CA SER A 521 -39.93 18.74 -17.87
C SER A 521 -41.13 19.28 -17.09
N ILE A 522 -41.10 20.56 -16.73
CA ILE A 522 -42.26 21.30 -16.19
C ILE A 522 -43.04 21.96 -17.34
N ASP A 523 -42.39 22.14 -18.49
CA ASP A 523 -42.96 22.63 -19.75
C ASP A 523 -43.72 21.53 -20.50
#